data_AF-A0A162L450-F1
#
_entry.id   AF-A0A162L450-F1
#
_cell.length_a   1.000
_cell.length_b   1.000
_cell.length_c   1.000
_cell.angle_alpha   90.00
_cell.angle_beta   90.00
_cell.angle_gamma   90.00
#
_symmetry.space_group_name_H-M   'P 1'
#
loop_
_entity.id
_entity.type
_entity.pdbx_description
1 polymer ?
#
loop_
_entity_poly.entity_id
_entity_poly.type
_entity_poly.pdbx_seq_one_letter_code
_entity_poly.pdbx_strand_id
1 'polypeptide(L)'
;MSKRNDNQLAKLATKYRNAKLTETQKKVAEEIAYKGLTGKLEEEIAKEYNISRSTIWRWKALPSFNEETNRIVREYQKSHLVDVNNILIHILQEGTEKSKLKAIELYYRNQGLFKDVTEVTEKKEVNVNVDDILKELDDM
;
A
#
# COMPACT_ATOMS: atom_id res chain seq x y z
N MET A 1 -6.46 3.23 25.59
CA MET A 1 -6.94 4.22 24.59
C MET A 1 -8.39 3.85 24.24
N SER A 2 -9.29 4.84 24.23
CA SER A 2 -10.74 4.62 24.41
C SER A 2 -11.49 4.30 23.11
N LYS A 3 -12.17 3.14 23.05
CA LYS A 3 -13.05 2.65 21.97
C LYS A 3 -14.08 3.69 21.46
N ARG A 4 -14.39 4.72 22.27
CA ARG A 4 -15.27 5.83 21.88
C ARG A 4 -14.68 6.72 20.80
N ASN A 5 -13.36 6.91 20.78
CA ASN A 5 -12.69 7.78 19.82
C ASN A 5 -12.61 7.11 18.44
N ASP A 6 -12.36 5.80 18.41
CA ASP A 6 -12.24 5.02 17.18
C ASP A 6 -13.57 4.97 16.39
N ASN A 7 -14.69 4.84 17.10
CA ASN A 7 -16.03 4.89 16.49
C ASN A 7 -16.38 6.28 15.90
N GLN A 8 -15.87 7.36 16.49
CA GLN A 8 -16.06 8.70 15.94
C GLN A 8 -15.21 8.92 14.69
N LEU A 9 -13.96 8.42 14.70
CA LEU A 9 -13.07 8.45 13.54
C LEU A 9 -13.64 7.63 12.37
N ALA A 10 -14.18 6.45 12.61
CA ALA A 10 -14.81 5.63 11.58
C ALA A 10 -16.03 6.32 10.93
N LYS A 11 -16.84 7.02 11.74
CA LYS A 11 -17.97 7.82 11.23
C LYS A 11 -17.51 9.02 10.40
N LEU A 12 -16.44 9.70 10.82
CA LEU A 12 -15.84 10.79 10.05
C LEU A 12 -15.24 10.27 8.73
N ALA A 13 -14.47 9.18 8.76
CA ALA A 13 -13.89 8.57 7.57
C ALA A 13 -14.95 8.15 6.55
N THR A 14 -16.11 7.68 7.02
CA THR A 14 -17.25 7.33 6.15
C THR A 14 -17.92 8.58 5.57
N LYS A 15 -18.15 9.61 6.40
CA LYS A 15 -18.79 10.87 5.98
C LYS A 15 -17.94 11.66 4.97
N TYR A 16 -16.62 11.60 5.08
CA TYR A 16 -15.68 12.40 4.29
C TYR A 16 -14.87 11.58 3.28
N ARG A 17 -15.26 10.33 3.00
CA ARG A 17 -14.56 9.43 2.07
C ARG A 17 -14.30 10.08 0.71
N ASN A 18 -15.25 10.86 0.21
CA ASN A 18 -15.19 11.53 -1.09
C ASN A 18 -15.05 13.06 -0.97
N ALA A 19 -14.71 13.57 0.23
CA ALA A 19 -14.59 15.01 0.42
C ALA A 19 -13.31 15.53 -0.24
N LYS A 20 -13.49 16.48 -1.18
CA LYS A 20 -12.39 17.19 -1.83
C LYS A 20 -11.61 17.98 -0.77
N LEU A 21 -10.30 17.75 -0.70
CA LEU A 21 -9.43 18.48 0.21
C LEU A 21 -9.39 19.96 -0.14
N THR A 22 -9.37 20.81 0.87
CA THR A 22 -9.09 22.23 0.71
C THR A 22 -7.61 22.45 0.36
N GLU A 23 -7.28 23.61 -0.19
CA GLU A 23 -5.89 23.94 -0.52
C GLU A 23 -4.98 23.95 0.73
N THR A 24 -5.47 24.42 1.87
CA THR A 24 -4.73 24.33 3.15
C THR A 24 -4.47 22.88 3.55
N GLN A 25 -5.45 21.98 3.38
CA GLN A 25 -5.27 20.57 3.68
C GLN A 25 -4.22 19.93 2.77
N LYS A 26 -4.19 20.27 1.48
CA LYS A 26 -3.16 19.76 0.56
C LYS A 26 -1.76 20.21 0.93
N LYS A 27 -1.57 21.51 1.24
CA LYS A 27 -0.27 22.02 1.70
C LYS A 27 0.18 21.37 2.99
N VAL A 28 -0.72 21.18 3.95
CA VAL A 28 -0.41 20.48 5.20
C VAL A 28 -0.12 18.99 4.94
N ALA A 29 -0.81 18.35 3.99
CA ALA A 29 -0.51 16.97 3.59
C ALA A 29 0.90 16.84 2.99
N GLU A 30 1.36 17.84 2.23
CA GLU A 30 2.71 17.94 1.68
C GLU A 30 3.77 18.08 2.77
N GLU A 31 3.58 19.01 3.72
CA GLU A 31 4.49 19.16 4.87
C GLU A 31 4.58 17.89 5.71
N ILE A 32 3.45 17.19 5.89
CA ILE A 32 3.42 15.91 6.60
C ILE A 32 4.13 14.81 5.80
N ALA A 33 4.02 14.81 4.47
CA ALA A 33 4.76 13.87 3.62
C ALA A 33 6.28 14.08 3.74
N TYR A 34 6.73 15.33 3.80
CA TYR A 34 8.16 15.69 3.88
C TYR A 34 8.69 15.84 5.30
N LYS A 35 7.88 15.64 6.34
CA LYS A 35 8.29 15.69 7.76
C LYS A 35 9.59 14.92 8.05
N GLY A 36 9.79 13.76 7.42
CA GLY A 36 11.00 12.94 7.61
C GLY A 36 12.27 13.63 7.10
N LEU A 37 12.15 14.52 6.12
CA LEU A 37 13.23 15.33 5.55
C LEU A 37 13.38 16.67 6.29
N THR A 38 12.27 17.34 6.60
CA THR A 38 12.27 18.67 7.20
C THR A 38 12.51 18.65 8.71
N GLY A 39 12.27 17.52 9.37
CA GLY A 39 12.35 17.39 10.83
C GLY A 39 11.25 18.11 11.60
N LYS A 40 10.31 18.78 10.90
CA LYS A 40 9.24 19.57 11.53
C LYS A 40 8.32 18.70 12.38
N LEU A 41 7.99 19.18 13.57
CA LEU A 41 6.94 18.63 14.40
C LEU A 41 5.57 19.04 13.86
N GLU A 42 4.55 18.19 14.07
CA GLU A 42 3.17 18.50 13.68
C GLU A 42 2.65 19.78 14.36
N GLU A 43 3.21 20.14 15.52
CA GLU A 43 2.89 21.40 16.20
C GLU A 43 3.43 22.62 15.45
N GLU A 44 4.61 22.52 14.85
CA GLU A 44 5.23 23.59 14.07
C GLU A 44 4.48 23.79 12.75
N ILE A 45 4.13 22.69 12.08
CA ILE A 45 3.25 22.71 10.90
C ILE A 45 1.90 23.32 11.27
N ALA A 46 1.32 22.97 12.41
CA ALA A 46 0.05 23.56 12.84
C ALA A 46 0.15 25.09 13.02
N LYS A 47 1.24 25.58 13.61
CA LYS A 47 1.51 27.02 13.79
C LYS A 47 1.68 27.74 12.45
N GLU A 48 2.44 27.17 11.52
CA GLU A 48 2.72 27.74 10.19
C GLU A 48 1.43 27.96 9.37
N TYR A 49 0.48 27.04 9.49
CA TYR A 49 -0.78 27.09 8.75
C TYR A 49 -1.95 27.66 9.58
N ASN A 50 -1.67 28.24 10.75
CA ASN A 50 -2.66 28.80 11.68
C ASN A 50 -3.84 27.85 11.99
N ILE A 51 -3.52 26.58 12.27
CA ILE A 51 -4.46 25.54 12.65
C ILE A 51 -4.09 24.93 13.99
N SER A 52 -5.04 24.25 14.63
CA SER A 52 -4.74 23.46 15.83
C SER A 52 -4.07 22.14 15.46
N ARG A 53 -3.17 21.63 16.31
CA ARG A 53 -2.60 20.28 16.18
C ARG A 53 -3.71 19.20 16.12
N SER A 54 -4.78 19.38 16.89
CA SER A 54 -5.95 18.49 16.87
C SER A 54 -6.68 18.48 15.53
N THR A 55 -6.56 19.54 14.72
CA THR A 55 -7.07 19.59 13.35
C THR A 55 -6.27 18.67 12.44
N ILE A 56 -4.94 18.70 12.51
CA ILE A 56 -4.07 17.78 11.75
C ILE A 56 -4.38 16.33 12.15
N TRP A 57 -4.54 16.05 13.45
CA TRP A 57 -4.91 14.71 13.92
C TRP A 57 -6.23 14.22 13.32
N ARG A 58 -7.26 15.09 13.24
CA ARG A 58 -8.54 14.76 12.59
C ARG A 58 -8.38 14.53 11.09
N TRP A 59 -7.54 15.32 10.41
CA TRP A 59 -7.31 15.17 8.97
C TRP A 59 -6.60 13.86 8.63
N LYS A 60 -5.63 13.43 9.43
CA LYS A 60 -4.96 12.12 9.27
C LYS A 60 -5.89 10.91 9.41
N ALA A 61 -7.09 11.10 9.97
CA ALA A 61 -8.11 10.05 9.99
C ALA A 61 -8.99 10.02 8.73
N LEU A 62 -8.88 11.03 7.85
CA LEU A 62 -9.67 11.11 6.62
C LEU A 62 -8.99 10.31 5.50
N PRO A 63 -9.73 9.42 4.80
CA PRO A 63 -9.17 8.66 3.68
C PRO A 63 -8.57 9.56 2.58
N SER A 64 -9.27 10.63 2.19
CA SER A 64 -8.81 11.53 1.13
C SER A 64 -7.52 12.27 1.48
N PHE A 65 -7.33 12.64 2.75
CA PHE A 65 -6.09 13.26 3.21
C PHE A 65 -4.91 12.29 3.15
N ASN A 66 -5.12 11.06 3.64
CA ASN A 66 -4.09 10.02 3.59
C ASN A 66 -3.75 9.62 2.16
N GLU A 67 -4.73 9.57 1.25
CA GLU A 67 -4.51 9.30 -0.16
C GLU A 67 -3.59 10.36 -0.79
N GLU A 68 -3.85 11.64 -0.52
CA GLU A 68 -3.01 12.74 -1.02
C GLU A 68 -1.61 12.71 -0.43
N THR A 69 -1.46 12.53 0.88
CA THR A 69 -0.13 12.37 1.52
C THR A 69 0.63 11.19 0.90
N ASN A 70 -0.03 10.05 0.72
CA ASN A 70 0.60 8.86 0.13
C ASN A 70 0.94 9.07 -1.35
N ARG A 71 0.12 9.83 -2.10
CA ARG A 71 0.43 10.20 -3.48
C ARG A 71 1.73 10.99 -3.55
N ILE A 72 1.89 12.01 -2.70
CA ILE A 72 3.10 12.85 -2.63
C ILE A 72 4.32 12.00 -2.25
N VAL A 73 4.20 11.16 -1.21
CA VAL A 73 5.28 10.25 -0.80
C VAL A 73 5.70 9.32 -1.93
N ARG A 74 4.75 8.75 -2.68
CA ARG A 74 5.06 7.87 -3.82
C ARG A 74 5.77 8.60 -4.95
N GLU A 75 5.35 9.82 -5.28
CA GLU A 75 6.06 10.62 -6.30
C GLU A 75 7.49 10.97 -5.86
N TYR A 76 7.67 11.31 -4.59
CA TYR A 76 9.00 11.51 -4.02
C TYR A 76 9.83 10.22 -4.03
N GLN A 77 9.27 9.07 -3.70
CA GLN A 77 9.98 7.78 -3.80
C GLN A 77 10.38 7.44 -5.24
N LYS A 78 9.53 7.77 -6.22
CA LYS A 78 9.86 7.58 -7.65
C LYS A 78 11.08 8.39 -8.06
N SER A 79 11.30 9.59 -7.50
CA SER A 79 12.50 10.37 -7.84
C SER A 79 13.80 9.69 -7.39
N HIS A 80 13.74 8.83 -6.36
CA HIS A 80 14.89 8.07 -5.86
C HIS A 80 15.16 6.78 -6.64
N LEU A 81 14.36 6.46 -7.67
CA LEU A 81 14.58 5.25 -8.47
C LEU A 81 15.96 5.24 -9.13
N VAL A 82 16.49 6.41 -9.49
CA VAL A 82 17.86 6.53 -10.02
C VAL A 82 18.89 6.08 -8.98
N ASP A 83 18.76 6.53 -7.73
CA ASP A 83 19.66 6.16 -6.65
C ASP A 83 19.55 4.68 -6.30
N VAL A 84 18.33 4.14 -6.27
CA VAL A 84 18.08 2.71 -6.08
C VAL A 84 18.75 1.88 -7.19
N ASN A 85 18.66 2.32 -8.45
CA ASN A 85 19.33 1.66 -9.57
C ASN A 85 20.86 1.75 -9.45
N ASN A 86 21.41 2.87 -8.98
CA ASN A 86 22.84 3.01 -8.75
C ASN A 86 23.34 2.06 -7.66
N ILE A 87 22.58 1.92 -6.56
CA ILE A 87 22.85 0.93 -5.51
C ILE A 87 22.80 -0.49 -6.07
N LEU A 88 21.82 -0.80 -6.93
CA LEU A 88 21.71 -2.10 -7.58
C LEU A 88 22.94 -2.43 -8.43
N ILE A 89 23.41 -1.47 -9.25
CA ILE A 89 24.64 -1.61 -10.04
C ILE A 89 25.84 -1.90 -9.14
N HIS A 90 25.98 -1.15 -8.04
CA HIS A 90 27.07 -1.34 -7.09
C HIS A 90 27.02 -2.74 -6.44
N ILE A 91 25.84 -3.22 -6.05
CA ILE A 91 25.66 -4.59 -5.54
C ILE A 91 26.08 -5.63 -6.59
N LEU A 92 25.73 -5.42 -7.86
CA LEU A 92 26.07 -6.33 -8.95
C LEU A 92 27.58 -6.38 -9.25
N GLN A 93 28.28 -5.27 -9.03
CA GLN A 93 29.73 -5.17 -9.22
C GLN A 93 30.49 -5.74 -8.02
N GLU A 94 30.20 -5.24 -6.82
CA GLU A 94 31.06 -5.41 -5.64
C GLU A 94 30.45 -6.29 -4.53
N GLY A 95 29.16 -6.65 -4.63
CA GLY A 95 28.48 -7.44 -3.62
C GLY A 95 28.98 -8.89 -3.48
N THR A 96 28.57 -9.56 -2.41
CA THR A 96 28.75 -11.01 -2.29
C THR A 96 27.90 -11.74 -3.34
N GLU A 97 28.26 -12.99 -3.68
CA GLU A 97 27.48 -13.81 -4.61
C GLU A 97 26.00 -13.92 -4.19
N LYS A 98 25.74 -14.09 -2.89
CA LYS A 98 24.39 -14.11 -2.33
C LYS A 98 23.64 -12.79 -2.56
N SER A 99 24.30 -11.65 -2.35
CA SER A 99 23.70 -10.32 -2.57
C SER A 99 23.41 -10.08 -4.05
N LYS A 100 24.31 -10.50 -4.93
CA LYS A 100 24.15 -10.42 -6.39
C LYS A 100 22.95 -11.25 -6.87
N LEU A 101 22.86 -12.51 -6.44
CA LEU A 101 21.74 -13.38 -6.77
C LEU A 101 20.40 -12.78 -6.32
N LYS A 102 20.35 -12.22 -5.10
CA LYS A 102 19.12 -11.59 -4.60
C LYS A 102 18.75 -10.33 -5.38
N ALA A 103 19.75 -9.49 -5.71
CA ALA A 103 19.55 -8.30 -6.54
C ALA A 103 18.99 -8.65 -7.93
N ILE A 104 19.54 -9.67 -8.57
CA ILE A 104 19.09 -10.18 -9.88
C ILE A 104 17.64 -10.69 -9.77
N GLU A 105 17.33 -11.52 -8.77
CA GLU A 105 15.99 -12.05 -8.52
C GLU A 105 14.96 -10.91 -8.37
N LEU A 106 15.25 -9.92 -7.52
CA LEU A 106 14.35 -8.80 -7.27
C LEU A 106 14.15 -7.92 -8.52
N TYR A 107 15.20 -7.71 -9.31
CA TYR A 107 15.11 -6.94 -10.55
C TYR A 107 14.17 -7.60 -11.57
N TYR A 108 14.36 -8.90 -11.83
CA TYR A 108 13.50 -9.65 -12.75
C TYR A 108 12.07 -9.82 -12.21
N ARG A 109 11.90 -9.94 -10.89
CA ARG A 109 10.56 -9.97 -10.25
C ARG A 109 9.83 -8.65 -10.45
N ASN A 110 10.51 -7.52 -10.28
CA ASN A 110 9.93 -6.20 -10.53
C ASN A 110 9.52 -5.97 -11.99
N GLN A 111 10.17 -6.65 -12.95
CA GLN A 111 9.80 -6.62 -14.37
C GLN A 111 8.65 -7.56 -14.74
N GLY A 112 8.12 -8.33 -13.79
CA GLY A 112 7.09 -9.35 -14.06
C GLY A 112 7.61 -10.55 -14.86
N LEU A 113 8.92 -10.75 -14.91
CA LEU A 113 9.54 -11.88 -15.62
C LEU A 113 9.61 -13.14 -14.76
N PHE A 114 9.41 -13.03 -13.44
CA PHE A 114 9.18 -14.17 -12.57
C PHE A 114 7.69 -14.53 -12.56
N LYS A 115 7.36 -15.74 -13.02
CA LYS A 115 6.04 -16.35 -12.82
C LYS A 115 6.16 -17.35 -11.68
N ASP A 116 5.40 -17.14 -10.61
CA ASP A 116 5.23 -18.14 -9.57
C ASP A 116 4.37 -19.28 -10.16
N VAL A 117 4.96 -20.45 -10.35
CA VAL A 117 4.24 -21.65 -10.80
C VAL A 117 3.69 -22.35 -9.56
N THR A 118 2.41 -22.17 -9.29
CA THR A 118 1.69 -22.99 -8.31
C THR A 118 1.00 -24.14 -9.04
N GLU A 119 1.48 -25.37 -8.85
CA GLU A 119 0.74 -26.57 -9.23
C GLU A 119 -0.45 -26.74 -8.29
N VAL A 120 -1.66 -26.47 -8.79
CA VAL A 120 -2.89 -26.80 -8.07
C VAL A 120 -3.28 -28.22 -8.46
N THR A 121 -2.98 -29.18 -7.59
CA THR A 121 -3.49 -30.55 -7.73
C THR A 121 -4.95 -30.58 -7.26
N GLU A 122 -5.90 -30.28 -8.15
CA GLU A 122 -7.32 -30.52 -7.87
C GLU A 122 -7.59 -32.03 -7.83
N LYS A 123 -7.66 -32.60 -6.62
CA LYS A 123 -8.32 -33.90 -6.43
C LYS A 123 -9.83 -33.68 -6.55
N LYS A 124 -10.37 -33.82 -7.76
CA LYS A 124 -11.80 -34.05 -7.93
C LYS A 124 -12.14 -35.44 -7.40
N GLU A 125 -12.62 -35.51 -6.16
CA GLU A 125 -13.44 -36.63 -5.73
C GLU A 125 -14.75 -36.56 -6.52
N VAL A 126 -14.81 -37.32 -7.61
CA VAL A 126 -16.07 -37.55 -8.30
C VAL A 126 -16.86 -38.52 -7.41
N ASN A 127 -17.75 -37.97 -6.57
CA ASN A 127 -18.79 -38.75 -5.91
C ASN A 127 -19.81 -39.13 -6.99
N VAL A 128 -19.51 -40.14 -7.79
CA VAL A 128 -20.51 -40.73 -8.68
C VAL A 128 -21.40 -41.59 -7.78
N ASN A 129 -22.62 -41.12 -7.54
CA ASN A 129 -23.63 -41.94 -6.91
C ASN A 129 -23.99 -43.06 -7.89
N VAL A 130 -23.71 -44.30 -7.51
CA VAL A 130 -23.92 -45.49 -8.36
C VAL A 130 -25.38 -45.58 -8.82
N ASP A 131 -26.32 -45.09 -8.00
CA ASP A 131 -27.74 -45.05 -8.30
C ASP A 131 -28.10 -44.17 -9.50
N ASP A 132 -27.31 -43.11 -9.77
CA ASP A 132 -27.55 -42.22 -10.91
C ASP A 132 -27.03 -42.82 -12.23
N ILE A 133 -25.97 -43.62 -12.18
CA ILE A 133 -25.47 -44.38 -13.34
C ILE A 133 -26.45 -45.50 -13.71
N LEU A 134 -27.00 -46.18 -12.71
CA LEU A 134 -27.94 -47.28 -12.94
C LEU A 134 -29.26 -46.80 -13.55
N LYS A 135 -29.73 -45.61 -13.18
CA LYS A 135 -30.90 -44.99 -13.83
C LYS A 135 -30.68 -44.65 -15.30
N GLU A 136 -29.51 -44.14 -15.68
CA GLU A 136 -29.20 -43.87 -17.08
C GLU A 136 -29.11 -45.14 -17.94
N LEU A 137 -28.82 -46.30 -17.34
CA LEU A 137 -28.77 -47.59 -18.03
C LEU A 137 -30.14 -48.25 -18.21
N ASP A 138 -31.09 -48.00 -17.31
CA ASP A 138 -32.47 -48.51 -17.40
C ASP A 138 -33.35 -47.70 -18.37
N ASP A 139 -32.96 -46.45 -18.66
CA ASP A 139 -33.64 -45.57 -19.63
C ASP A 139 -33.08 -45.70 -21.08
N MET A 140 -32.21 -46.68 -21.35
CA MET A 140 -31.70 -47.06 -22.69
C MET A 140 -32.41 -48.28 -23.26
#